data_AF-A0A7K5H6F1-F1
#
_entry.id   AF-A0A7K5H6F1-F1
#
_cell.length_a   1.000
_cell.length_b   1.000
_cell.length_c   1.000
_cell.angle_alpha   90.00
_cell.angle_beta   90.00
_cell.angle_gamma   90.00
#
_symmetry.space_group_name_H-M   'P 1'
#
loop_
_entity.id
_entity.type
_entity.pdbx_description
1 polymer ?
#
loop_
_entity_poly.entity_id
_entity_poly.type
_entity_poly.pdbx_seq_one_letter_code
_entity_poly.pdbx_strand_id
1 'polypeptide(L)'
;DRNGAHNEAEPLCVLDFYIHESLQRHGYGRELFQHMLQSERVDPWRLAVDRPSEKLLAFLRRHYGLTDAIPQVNNFVIFEGFFSNRPAPPRRPPPKRPEEEIKPYSLSERDFLREETEPPWPFNLTSGRVGGSPVRGSLRPFLLRRETPDGHMEPRPP
;
A
#
# COMPACT_ATOMS: atom_id res chain seq x y z
N ASP A 1 -11.45 5.42 -6.44
CA ASP A 1 -11.44 5.69 -7.90
C ASP A 1 -10.97 7.13 -8.12
N ARG A 2 -11.08 7.68 -9.34
CA ARG A 2 -10.67 9.07 -9.64
C ARG A 2 -11.56 10.13 -8.95
N ASN A 3 -12.75 9.74 -8.50
CA ASN A 3 -13.73 10.61 -7.84
C ASN A 3 -13.64 10.52 -6.30
N GLY A 4 -12.66 9.78 -5.77
CA GLY A 4 -12.47 9.59 -4.33
C GLY A 4 -13.39 8.53 -3.70
N ALA A 5 -14.20 7.81 -4.48
CA ALA A 5 -15.03 6.74 -3.94
C ALA A 5 -14.20 5.47 -3.68
N HIS A 6 -14.44 4.86 -2.51
CA HIS A 6 -13.83 3.60 -2.12
C HIS A 6 -14.63 2.45 -2.74
N ASN A 7 -13.95 1.60 -3.50
CA ASN A 7 -14.53 0.48 -4.21
C ASN A 7 -13.76 -0.78 -3.84
N GLU A 8 -14.44 -1.78 -3.26
CA GLU A 8 -13.83 -3.09 -3.00
C GLU A 8 -13.69 -3.87 -4.30
N ALA A 9 -12.55 -4.55 -4.48
CA ALA A 9 -12.17 -5.22 -5.72
C ALA A 9 -11.19 -6.36 -5.43
N GLU A 10 -11.29 -7.46 -6.18
CA GLU A 10 -10.29 -8.53 -6.22
C GLU A 10 -9.78 -8.68 -7.68
N PRO A 11 -8.92 -7.76 -8.16
CA PRO A 11 -8.36 -7.84 -9.51
C PRO A 11 -7.22 -8.85 -9.60
N LEU A 12 -6.87 -9.23 -10.83
CA LEU A 12 -5.59 -9.88 -11.10
C LEU A 12 -4.45 -8.88 -10.86
N CYS A 13 -3.42 -9.33 -10.15
CA CYS A 13 -2.31 -8.47 -9.72
C CYS A 13 -1.00 -8.89 -10.37
N VAL A 14 -0.21 -7.90 -10.80
CA VAL A 14 1.20 -8.08 -11.12
C VAL A 14 2.00 -7.79 -9.86
N LEU A 15 2.61 -8.85 -9.30
CA LEU A 15 3.34 -8.79 -8.03
C LEU A 15 4.84 -8.63 -8.21
N ASP A 16 5.41 -9.31 -9.22
CA ASP A 16 6.81 -9.17 -9.59
C ASP A 16 6.95 -9.32 -11.11
N PHE A 17 7.95 -8.65 -11.67
CA PHE A 17 8.27 -8.73 -13.08
C PHE A 17 9.74 -8.42 -13.32
N TYR A 18 10.49 -9.45 -13.68
CA TYR A 18 11.92 -9.38 -13.88
C TYR A 18 12.33 -10.01 -15.21
N ILE A 19 13.25 -9.34 -15.89
CA ILE A 19 13.99 -9.83 -17.06
C ILE A 19 15.45 -9.59 -16.76
N HIS A 20 16.27 -10.63 -16.90
CA HIS A 20 17.71 -10.54 -16.70
C HIS A 20 18.32 -9.38 -17.51
N GLU A 21 19.25 -8.63 -16.90
CA GLU A 21 19.73 -7.34 -17.41
C GLU A 21 20.27 -7.44 -18.83
N SER A 22 21.02 -8.51 -19.14
CA SER A 22 21.58 -8.75 -20.48
C SER A 22 20.51 -8.93 -21.57
N LEU A 23 19.28 -9.27 -21.18
CA LEU A 23 18.16 -9.56 -22.07
C LEU A 23 17.07 -8.47 -22.03
N GLN A 24 17.23 -7.43 -21.21
CA GLN A 24 16.30 -6.30 -21.19
C GLN A 24 16.28 -5.60 -22.56
N ARG A 25 15.12 -5.01 -22.92
CA ARG A 25 14.90 -4.30 -24.20
C ARG A 25 14.94 -5.14 -25.49
N HIS A 26 15.01 -6.48 -25.39
CA HIS A 26 14.94 -7.39 -26.54
C HIS A 26 13.52 -7.89 -26.87
N GLY A 27 12.51 -7.50 -26.08
CA GLY A 27 11.10 -7.86 -26.32
C GLY A 27 10.56 -8.98 -25.42
N TYR A 28 11.42 -9.73 -24.72
CA TYR A 28 10.99 -10.85 -23.85
C TYR A 28 9.98 -10.45 -22.78
N GLY A 29 10.11 -9.25 -22.22
CA GLY A 29 9.13 -8.76 -21.26
C GLY A 29 7.72 -8.64 -21.86
N ARG A 30 7.61 -8.23 -23.12
CA ARG A 30 6.32 -8.15 -23.83
C ARG A 30 5.78 -9.54 -24.10
N GLU A 31 6.63 -10.48 -24.52
CA GLU A 31 6.22 -11.85 -24.82
C GLU A 31 5.66 -12.55 -23.58
N LEU A 32 6.38 -12.48 -22.45
CA LEU A 32 5.92 -13.02 -21.17
C LEU A 32 4.61 -12.38 -20.70
N PHE A 33 4.53 -11.05 -20.74
CA PHE A 33 3.34 -10.33 -20.29
C PHE A 33 2.14 -10.61 -21.20
N GLN A 34 2.35 -10.69 -22.52
CA GLN A 34 1.31 -11.04 -23.49
C GLN A 34 0.77 -12.46 -23.26
N HIS A 35 1.65 -13.41 -23.00
CA HIS A 35 1.24 -14.78 -22.69
C HIS A 35 0.43 -14.83 -21.39
N MET A 36 0.86 -14.11 -20.34
CA MET A 36 0.11 -13.98 -19.09
C MET A 36 -1.31 -13.41 -19.33
N LEU A 37 -1.44 -12.32 -20.10
CA LEU A 37 -2.76 -11.73 -20.42
C LEU A 37 -3.68 -12.70 -21.17
N GLN A 38 -3.13 -13.47 -22.11
CA GLN A 38 -3.90 -14.44 -22.89
C GLN A 38 -4.39 -15.62 -22.05
N SER A 39 -3.50 -16.17 -21.20
CA SER A 39 -3.82 -17.28 -20.30
C SER A 39 -4.89 -16.88 -19.28
N GLU A 40 -4.72 -15.70 -18.66
CA GLU A 40 -5.65 -15.20 -17.65
C GLU A 40 -6.92 -14.59 -18.26
N ARG A 41 -6.92 -14.31 -19.57
CA ARG A 41 -8.03 -13.67 -20.32
C ARG A 41 -8.43 -12.33 -19.72
N VAL A 42 -7.44 -11.52 -19.38
CA VAL A 42 -7.62 -10.20 -18.77
C VAL A 42 -7.07 -9.13 -19.69
N ASP A 43 -7.81 -8.04 -19.85
CA ASP A 43 -7.32 -6.85 -20.54
C ASP A 43 -6.32 -6.07 -19.65
N PRO A 44 -5.27 -5.47 -20.22
CA PRO A 44 -4.22 -4.79 -19.45
C PRO A 44 -4.71 -3.74 -18.44
N TRP A 45 -5.76 -2.96 -18.79
CA TRP A 45 -6.31 -1.92 -17.92
C TRP A 45 -7.08 -2.46 -16.70
N ARG A 46 -7.35 -3.76 -16.64
CA ARG A 46 -8.02 -4.42 -15.49
C ARG A 46 -7.02 -4.99 -14.46
N LEU A 47 -5.72 -4.84 -14.71
CA LEU A 47 -4.68 -5.27 -13.78
C LEU A 47 -4.45 -4.22 -12.68
N ALA A 48 -4.13 -4.71 -11.49
CA ALA A 48 -3.49 -3.91 -10.45
C ALA A 48 -2.00 -4.26 -10.38
N VAL A 49 -1.12 -3.28 -10.20
CA VAL A 49 0.33 -3.50 -10.15
C VAL A 49 0.86 -3.07 -8.80
N ASP A 50 1.52 -3.97 -8.08
CA ASP A 50 2.12 -3.64 -6.78
C ASP A 50 3.46 -2.92 -7.00
N ARG A 51 3.60 -1.71 -6.44
CA ARG A 51 4.84 -0.90 -6.43
C ARG A 51 5.61 -0.92 -7.76
N PRO A 52 4.99 -0.50 -8.88
CA PRO A 52 5.64 -0.60 -10.18
C PRO A 52 6.91 0.26 -10.24
N SER A 53 7.98 -0.32 -10.78
CA SER A 53 9.19 0.44 -11.10
C SER A 53 8.95 1.39 -12.29
N GLU A 54 9.79 2.42 -12.44
CA GLU A 54 9.71 3.33 -13.59
C GLU A 54 9.88 2.59 -14.93
N LYS A 55 10.73 1.56 -14.96
CA LYS A 55 10.90 0.68 -16.13
C LYS A 55 9.60 -0.03 -16.49
N LEU A 56 8.87 -0.55 -15.48
CA LEU A 56 7.60 -1.22 -15.68
C LEU A 56 6.50 -0.24 -16.12
N LEU A 57 6.40 0.94 -15.50
CA LEU A 57 5.47 1.99 -15.94
C LEU A 57 5.71 2.39 -17.40
N ALA A 58 6.97 2.60 -17.80
CA ALA A 58 7.32 2.92 -19.18
C ALA A 58 7.00 1.77 -20.15
N PHE A 59 7.20 0.52 -19.72
CA PHE A 59 6.83 -0.67 -20.48
C PHE A 59 5.32 -0.75 -20.71
N LEU A 60 4.52 -0.58 -19.66
CA LEU A 60 3.05 -0.63 -19.73
C LEU A 60 2.50 0.48 -20.63
N ARG A 61 3.05 1.69 -20.53
CA ARG A 61 2.73 2.81 -21.44
C ARG A 61 3.02 2.47 -22.89
N ARG A 62 4.23 1.98 -23.19
CA ARG A 62 4.69 1.74 -24.56
C ARG A 62 3.94 0.60 -25.25
N HIS A 63 3.66 -0.48 -24.53
CA HIS A 63 3.12 -1.70 -25.14
C HIS A 63 1.62 -1.85 -25.01
N TYR A 64 1.01 -1.26 -23.98
CA TYR A 64 -0.42 -1.41 -23.67
C TYR A 64 -1.17 -0.08 -23.57
N GLY A 65 -0.51 1.06 -23.83
CA GLY A 65 -1.15 2.38 -23.81
C GLY A 65 -1.58 2.85 -22.42
N LEU A 66 -1.08 2.23 -21.35
CA LEU A 66 -1.46 2.54 -19.97
C LEU A 66 -0.70 3.79 -19.48
N THR A 67 -1.29 4.97 -19.67
CA THR A 67 -0.71 6.28 -19.31
C THR A 67 -1.21 6.82 -17.98
N ASP A 68 -2.51 6.71 -17.73
CA ASP A 68 -3.20 7.40 -16.66
C ASP A 68 -3.23 6.53 -15.40
N ALA A 69 -2.07 6.45 -14.75
CA ALA A 69 -1.89 5.74 -13.48
C ALA A 69 -2.63 6.47 -12.34
N ILE A 70 -3.37 5.70 -11.55
CA ILE A 70 -4.11 6.17 -10.38
C ILE A 70 -3.52 5.46 -9.14
N PRO A 71 -2.57 6.09 -8.43
CA PRO A 71 -2.00 5.52 -7.21
C PRO A 71 -3.08 5.29 -6.15
N GLN A 72 -3.03 4.14 -5.49
CA GLN A 72 -3.91 3.80 -4.38
C GLN A 72 -3.14 3.88 -3.06
N VAL A 73 -3.87 4.06 -1.95
CA VAL A 73 -3.29 4.10 -0.59
C VAL A 73 -2.63 2.79 -0.16
N ASN A 74 -2.98 1.67 -0.79
CA ASN A 74 -2.47 0.32 -0.51
C ASN A 74 -1.24 -0.07 -1.35
N ASN A 75 -0.48 0.91 -1.88
CA ASN A 75 0.71 0.77 -2.74
C ASN A 75 0.46 0.20 -4.15
N PHE A 76 -0.77 -0.18 -4.47
CA PHE A 76 -1.12 -0.59 -5.82
C PHE A 76 -1.31 0.62 -6.73
N VAL A 77 -0.96 0.42 -8.00
CA VAL A 77 -1.29 1.32 -9.10
C VAL A 77 -2.27 0.61 -10.01
N ILE A 78 -3.38 1.28 -10.30
CA ILE A 78 -4.35 0.91 -11.32
C ILE A 78 -4.34 1.95 -12.42
N PHE A 79 -4.94 1.66 -13.57
CA PHE A 79 -5.00 2.58 -14.70
C PHE A 79 -6.44 2.99 -15.03
N GLU A 80 -6.59 4.06 -15.80
CA GLU A 80 -7.88 4.41 -16.38
C GLU A 80 -8.49 3.23 -17.15
N GLY A 81 -9.80 3.05 -17.04
CA GLY A 81 -10.48 1.86 -17.56
C GLY A 81 -10.70 0.74 -16.53
N PHE A 82 -9.94 0.73 -15.43
CA PHE A 82 -10.01 -0.34 -14.41
C PHE A 82 -11.43 -0.54 -13.84
N PHE A 83 -12.19 0.54 -13.64
CA PHE A 83 -13.56 0.49 -13.12
C PHE A 83 -14.66 0.59 -14.20
N SER A 84 -14.31 0.74 -15.49
CA SER A 84 -15.27 1.12 -16.55
C SER A 84 -16.31 0.06 -16.90
N ASN A 85 -16.11 -1.19 -16.48
CA ASN A 85 -17.04 -2.29 -16.78
C ASN A 85 -17.54 -2.99 -15.51
N ARG A 86 -17.66 -2.26 -14.40
CA ARG A 86 -18.42 -2.77 -13.27
C ARG A 86 -19.90 -2.66 -13.63
N PRO A 87 -20.66 -3.78 -13.77
CA PRO A 87 -22.09 -3.67 -13.58
C PRO A 87 -22.27 -3.03 -12.21
N ALA A 88 -23.04 -1.94 -12.13
CA ALA A 88 -23.36 -1.32 -10.86
C ALA A 88 -23.80 -2.46 -9.93
N PRO A 89 -23.17 -2.64 -8.75
CA PRO A 89 -23.66 -3.64 -7.81
C PRO A 89 -25.15 -3.35 -7.64
N PRO A 90 -26.03 -4.37 -7.70
CA PRO A 90 -27.44 -4.14 -7.46
C PRO A 90 -27.51 -3.38 -6.15
N ARG A 91 -28.01 -2.14 -6.19
CA ARG A 91 -28.17 -1.30 -5.01
C ARG A 91 -29.20 -2.01 -4.14
N ARG A 92 -28.75 -2.98 -3.36
CA ARG A 92 -29.51 -3.48 -2.23
C ARG A 92 -29.56 -2.28 -1.31
N PRO A 93 -30.74 -1.67 -1.07
CA PRO A 93 -30.83 -0.69 -0.02
C PRO A 93 -30.26 -1.35 1.25
N PRO A 94 -29.54 -0.61 2.10
CA PRO A 94 -29.12 -1.15 3.39
C PRO A 94 -30.34 -1.85 4.00
N PRO A 95 -30.20 -3.08 4.53
CA PRO A 95 -31.33 -3.76 5.15
C PRO A 95 -31.96 -2.76 6.11
N LYS A 96 -33.24 -2.45 5.89
CA LYS A 96 -34.02 -1.66 6.84
C LYS A 96 -33.93 -2.46 8.13
N ARG A 97 -33.00 -2.07 9.02
CA ARG A 97 -33.05 -2.53 10.40
C ARG A 97 -34.48 -2.19 10.81
N PRO A 98 -35.31 -3.17 11.25
CA PRO A 98 -36.55 -2.79 11.89
C PRO A 98 -36.15 -1.75 12.93
N GLU A 99 -36.85 -0.62 12.93
CA GLU A 99 -36.62 0.48 13.84
C GLU A 99 -36.88 -0.07 15.23
N GLU A 100 -35.84 -0.64 15.84
CA GLU A 100 -35.87 -1.12 17.20
C GLU A 100 -35.99 0.14 18.05
N GLU A 101 -37.22 0.35 18.50
CA GLU A 101 -37.66 1.36 19.44
C GLU A 101 -36.54 1.62 20.45
N ILE A 102 -36.02 2.84 20.47
CA ILE A 102 -34.98 3.27 21.40
C ILE A 102 -35.54 3.04 22.80
N LYS A 103 -35.16 1.92 23.43
CA LYS A 103 -35.51 1.68 24.83
C LYS A 103 -34.79 2.76 25.64
N PRO A 104 -35.49 3.68 26.31
CA PRO A 104 -34.84 4.59 27.24
C PRO A 104 -34.20 3.71 28.30
N TYR A 105 -32.87 3.81 28.44
CA TYR A 105 -32.03 3.10 29.41
C TYR A 105 -32.84 2.38 30.50
N SER A 106 -32.96 1.06 30.38
CA SER A 106 -33.44 0.25 31.49
C SER A 106 -32.39 0.36 32.59
N LEU A 107 -32.66 1.18 33.60
CA LEU A 107 -31.78 1.48 34.73
C LEU A 107 -31.52 0.27 35.64
N SER A 108 -31.95 -0.93 35.27
CA SER A 108 -31.82 -2.16 36.07
C SER A 108 -30.57 -2.99 35.80
N GLU A 109 -29.67 -2.60 34.90
CA GLU A 109 -28.40 -3.33 34.66
C GLU A 109 -27.17 -2.69 35.32
N ARG A 110 -27.35 -1.68 36.17
CA ARG A 110 -26.25 -1.03 36.91
C ARG A 110 -25.96 -1.60 38.29
N ASP A 111 -26.66 -2.63 38.73
CA ASP A 111 -26.50 -3.18 40.09
C ASP A 111 -25.69 -4.48 40.18
N PHE A 112 -25.26 -5.06 39.05
CA PHE A 112 -24.60 -6.39 39.05
C PHE A 112 -23.10 -6.42 38.71
N LEU A 113 -22.46 -5.28 38.47
CA LEU A 113 -21.00 -5.20 38.43
C LEU A 113 -20.51 -4.19 39.48
N ARG A 114 -20.40 -4.71 40.70
CA ARG A 114 -19.52 -4.15 41.75
C ARG A 114 -18.19 -3.71 41.14
N GLU A 115 -17.89 -2.43 41.31
CA GLU A 115 -16.58 -1.87 41.65
C GLU A 115 -15.35 -2.67 41.20
N GLU A 116 -14.94 -2.52 39.95
CA GLU A 116 -13.53 -2.31 39.64
C GLU A 116 -13.41 -0.97 38.94
N THR A 117 -12.85 0.00 39.68
CA THR A 117 -12.43 1.29 39.14
C THR A 117 -11.26 1.06 38.20
N GLU A 118 -11.54 0.87 36.91
CA GLU A 118 -10.50 0.99 35.90
C GLU A 118 -10.02 2.46 35.86
N PRO A 119 -8.73 2.73 36.14
CA PRO A 119 -8.23 4.09 36.14
C PRO A 119 -8.22 4.66 34.71
N PRO A 120 -8.38 5.98 34.55
CA PRO A 120 -8.31 6.60 33.24
C PRO A 120 -6.92 6.43 32.63
N TRP A 121 -6.92 6.29 31.31
CA TRP A 121 -5.73 6.30 30.48
C TRP A 121 -4.78 7.46 30.85
N PRO A 122 -3.44 7.28 30.89
CA PRO A 122 -2.63 6.13 30.47
C PRO A 122 -1.77 5.53 31.61
N PHE A 123 -2.37 5.14 32.75
CA PHE A 123 -1.62 4.65 33.91
C PHE A 123 -1.32 3.14 33.94
N ASN A 124 -1.63 2.39 32.89
CA ASN A 124 -1.22 0.97 32.83
C ASN A 124 0.19 0.81 32.25
N LEU A 125 1.17 1.34 32.97
CA LEU A 125 2.60 1.16 32.72
C LEU A 125 3.33 1.07 34.06
N THR A 126 3.30 -0.09 34.71
CA THR A 126 4.48 -0.70 35.37
C THR A 126 4.14 -2.00 36.09
N SER A 127 4.52 -3.14 35.49
CA SER A 127 5.40 -4.10 36.15
C SER A 127 6.02 -5.03 35.11
N GLY A 128 7.26 -4.71 34.71
CA GLY A 128 8.07 -5.62 33.89
C GLY A 128 8.96 -4.94 32.85
N ARG A 129 10.09 -4.38 33.33
CA ARG A 129 11.35 -4.19 32.58
C ARG A 129 11.43 -3.12 31.46
N VAL A 130 11.99 -1.98 31.86
CA VAL A 130 13.05 -1.18 31.19
C VAL A 130 13.03 -1.09 29.64
N GLY A 131 12.75 0.11 29.12
CA GLY A 131 13.36 0.54 27.85
C GLY A 131 12.53 1.47 26.98
N GLY A 132 12.68 2.78 27.20
CA GLY A 132 12.71 3.86 26.19
C GLY A 132 11.83 3.79 24.94
N SER A 133 10.81 4.65 24.91
CA SER A 133 10.16 5.13 23.70
C SER A 133 11.05 6.14 22.96
N PRO A 134 11.09 6.18 21.61
CA PRO A 134 11.51 7.38 20.90
C PRO A 134 10.35 8.04 20.17
N VAL A 135 10.18 9.32 20.54
CA VAL A 135 9.31 10.32 19.97
C VAL A 135 9.58 10.54 18.47
N ARG A 136 8.49 10.72 17.73
CA ARG A 136 8.44 11.24 16.36
C ARG A 136 8.91 12.70 16.35
N GLY A 137 10.05 12.99 15.74
CA GLY A 137 10.60 14.34 15.61
C GLY A 137 11.40 14.56 14.33
N SER A 138 10.77 15.26 13.38
CA SER A 138 11.29 16.23 12.39
C SER A 138 12.74 16.15 11.85
N LEU A 139 12.82 15.96 10.52
CA LEU A 139 13.65 16.66 9.52
C LEU A 139 15.19 16.79 9.70
N ARG A 140 15.94 15.97 8.91
CA ARG A 140 17.15 16.19 8.04
C ARG A 140 18.31 17.10 8.51
N PRO A 141 19.57 16.93 8.04
CA PRO A 141 20.05 16.16 6.87
C PRO A 141 21.22 15.20 7.16
N PHE A 142 21.48 14.34 6.18
CA PHE A 142 22.64 13.43 6.11
C PHE A 142 23.96 14.20 6.22
N LEU A 143 24.66 14.03 7.35
CA LEU A 143 26.10 14.28 7.41
C LEU A 143 26.82 13.08 6.79
N LEU A 144 27.37 13.33 5.60
CA LEU A 144 28.36 12.50 4.94
C LEU A 144 29.61 12.42 5.85
N ARG A 145 29.77 11.29 6.56
CA ARG A 145 31.02 10.97 7.22
C ARG A 145 32.04 10.62 6.14
N ARG A 146 32.88 11.58 5.78
CA ARG A 146 34.19 11.32 5.17
C ARG A 146 34.99 10.46 6.15
N GLU A 147 35.34 9.25 5.73
CA GLU A 147 36.42 8.50 6.37
C GLU A 147 37.73 8.96 5.73
N THR A 148 38.61 9.54 6.54
CA THR A 148 40.04 9.63 6.27
C THR A 148 40.73 8.46 6.95
N PRO A 149 41.71 7.84 6.30
CA PRO A 149 42.88 7.36 7.00
C PRO A 149 44.11 8.06 6.42
N ASP A 150 44.62 9.06 7.13
CA ASP A 150 45.98 9.57 6.90
C ASP A 150 46.98 8.59 7.50
N GLY A 151 47.84 8.07 6.63
CA GLY A 151 48.96 7.19 6.94
C GLY A 151 50.06 7.41 5.91
N HIS A 152 50.69 8.58 5.97
CA HIS A 152 52.04 8.95 5.52
C HIS A 152 52.73 8.06 4.46
N MET A 153 52.86 8.59 3.24
CA MET A 153 53.92 8.20 2.31
C MET A 153 54.69 9.48 1.90
N GLU A 154 55.92 9.57 2.40
CA GLU A 154 56.89 10.65 2.15
C GLU A 154 57.33 10.65 0.67
N PRO A 155 57.38 11.81 -0.01
CA PRO A 155 57.98 11.89 -1.35
C PRO A 155 59.48 12.18 -1.26
N ARG A 156 60.30 11.35 -1.91
CA ARG A 156 61.71 11.66 -2.19
C ARG A 156 61.80 12.75 -3.27
N PRO A 157 62.61 13.81 -3.08
CA PRO A 157 63.09 14.65 -4.17
C PRO A 157 64.41 14.07 -4.75
N PRO A 158 64.90 14.59 -5.89
CA PRO A 158 65.66 13.83 -6.89
C PRO A 158 67.08 13.44 -6.49
#